data_AF-A0A1Y1WA82-F1
#
_entry.id   AF-A0A1Y1WA82-F1
#
_cell.length_a   1.000
_cell.length_b   1.000
_cell.length_c   1.000
_cell.angle_alpha   90.00
_cell.angle_beta   90.00
_cell.angle_gamma   90.00
#
_symmetry.space_group_name_H-M   'P 1'
#
loop_
_entity.id
_entity.type
_entity.pdbx_description
1 polymer ?
#
loop_
_entity_poly.entity_id
_entity_poly.type
_entity_poly.pdbx_seq_one_letter_code
_entity_poly.pdbx_strand_id
1 'polypeptide(L)' 'MLHRFLVGLVDAKRILEIGDARENVVKLSNITVDVAFLDVDKMSYKYHHDAILERSMLNKSGLFIADDTAFTSVTT' A
#
# COMPACT_ATOMS: atom_id res chain seq x y z
N MET A 1 -17.76 4.04 9.33
CA MET A 1 -17.52 4.03 7.87
C MET A 1 -16.13 4.60 7.64
N LEU A 2 -15.09 3.77 7.63
CA LEU A 2 -13.70 4.23 7.48
C LEU A 2 -13.36 4.15 5.99
N HIS A 3 -13.31 5.30 5.33
CA HIS A 3 -12.90 5.40 3.93
C HIS A 3 -11.38 5.33 3.88
N ARG A 4 -10.83 4.32 3.20
CA ARG A 4 -9.39 4.10 3.09
C ARG A 4 -8.99 4.29 1.65
N PHE A 5 -8.00 5.13 1.44
CA PHE A 5 -7.54 5.51 0.12
C PHE A 5 -6.10 5.02 -0.05
N LEU A 6 -5.82 4.41 -1.20
CA LEU A 6 -4.46 4.12 -1.61
C LEU A 6 -3.94 5.34 -2.38
N VAL A 7 -2.81 5.93 -1.96
CA VAL A 7 -2.16 7.02 -2.69
C VAL A 7 -0.83 6.51 -3.23
N GLY A 8 -0.74 6.36 -4.56
CA GLY A 8 0.53 6.17 -5.27
C GLY A 8 0.90 7.45 -6.02
N LEU A 9 2.18 7.83 -5.98
CA LEU A 9 2.75 8.86 -6.85
C LEU A 9 3.52 8.18 -7.98
N VAL A 10 3.14 8.47 -9.23
CA VAL A 10 3.88 8.07 -10.44
C VAL A 10 4.03 9.32 -11.31
N ASP A 11 5.26 9.79 -11.55
CA ASP A 11 5.59 10.91 -12.46
C ASP A 11 4.65 12.15 -12.36
N ALA A 12 4.31 12.54 -11.14
CA ALA A 12 3.37 13.64 -10.81
C ALA A 12 1.92 13.46 -11.31
N LYS A 13 1.47 12.23 -11.58
CA LYS A 13 0.06 11.86 -11.74
C LYS A 13 -0.47 11.24 -10.45
N ARG A 14 -1.47 11.89 -9.84
CA ARG A 14 -2.19 11.36 -8.68
C ARG A 14 -3.32 10.44 -9.17
N ILE A 15 -3.20 9.15 -8.89
CA ILE A 15 -4.29 8.20 -9.08
C ILE A 15 -4.98 8.02 -7.72
N LEU A 16 -6.27 8.34 -7.63
CA LEU A 16 -7.09 8.14 -6.45
C LEU A 16 -8.14 7.08 -6.75
N GLU A 17 -7.96 5.88 -6.20
CA GLU A 17 -8.94 4.80 -6.28
C GLU A 17 -9.76 4.77 -4.98
N ILE A 18 -11.07 4.99 -5.11
CA ILE A 18 -12.01 4.97 -3.97
C ILE A 18 -12.59 3.56 -3.85
N GLY A 19 -12.48 2.93 -2.67
CA GLY A 19 -13.05 1.60 -2.40
C GLY A 19 -12.14 0.76 -1.53
N ASP A 20 -12.43 -0.54 -1.43
CA ASP A 20 -11.57 -1.48 -0.70
C ASP A 20 -10.19 -1.54 -1.38
N ALA A 21 -9.14 -1.25 -0.61
CA ALA A 21 -7.78 -1.28 -1.11
C ALA A 21 -7.38 -2.66 -1.65
N ARG A 22 -7.95 -3.75 -1.10
CA ARG A 22 -7.68 -5.12 -1.56
C ARG A 22 -8.21 -5.33 -2.97
N GLU A 23 -9.35 -4.75 -3.31
CA GLU A 23 -9.89 -4.82 -4.66
C GLU A 23 -9.17 -3.87 -5.62
N ASN A 24 -8.78 -2.70 -5.13
CA ASN A 24 -8.17 -1.68 -5.97
C ASN A 24 -6.73 -2.02 -6.35
N VAL A 25 -5.94 -2.61 -5.44
CA VAL A 25 -4.56 -3.02 -5.75
C VAL A 25 -4.50 -4.06 -6.89
N VAL A 26 -5.55 -4.88 -7.04
CA VAL A 26 -5.66 -5.88 -8.12
C VAL A 26 -5.93 -5.25 -9.48
N LYS A 27 -6.60 -4.09 -9.49
CA LYS A 27 -6.99 -3.34 -10.71
C LYS A 27 -5.85 -2.46 -11.21
N LEU A 28 -4.98 -2.01 -10.31
CA LEU A 28 -3.75 -1.31 -10.66
C LEU A 28 -2.87 -2.24 -11.51
N SER A 29 -2.60 -1.82 -12.75
CA SER A 29 -1.77 -2.55 -13.70
C SER A 29 -0.81 -1.59 -14.38
N ASN A 30 0.34 -2.11 -14.81
CA ASN A 30 1.39 -1.34 -15.49
C ASN A 30 1.90 -0.13 -14.69
N ILE A 31 1.83 -0.21 -13.36
CA ILE A 31 2.47 0.75 -12.48
C ILE A 31 3.64 0.09 -11.78
N THR A 32 4.73 0.83 -11.70
CA THR A 32 5.85 0.49 -10.83
C THR A 32 6.20 1.74 -10.03
N VAL A 33 6.33 1.59 -8.72
CA VAL A 33 6.65 2.69 -7.80
C VAL A 33 7.99 2.44 -7.12
N ASP A 34 8.66 3.51 -6.73
CA ASP A 34 9.89 3.44 -5.92
C ASP A 34 9.60 3.28 -4.43
N VAL A 35 8.45 3.79 -3.98
CA VAL A 35 8.04 3.78 -2.57
C VAL A 35 6.59 3.34 -2.46
N ALA A 36 6.34 2.36 -1.59
CA ALA A 36 5.02 1.93 -1.20
C ALA A 36 4.80 2.24 0.30
N PHE A 37 3.86 3.13 0.58
CA PHE A 37 3.44 3.46 1.95
C PHE A 37 2.14 2.71 2.28
N LEU A 38 2.18 1.87 3.32
CA LEU A 38 1.05 1.09 3.79
C LEU A 38 0.53 1.69 5.10
N ASP A 39 -0.62 2.36 5.01
CA ASP A 39 -1.46 2.68 6.16
C ASP A 39 -2.91 2.23 5.87
N VAL A 40 -3.09 0.94 6.03
CA VAL A 40 -4.35 0.21 5.84
C VAL A 40 -4.62 -0.65 7.09
N ASP A 41 -5.44 -1.69 7.02
CA ASP A 41 -5.80 -2.47 8.21
C ASP A 41 -4.62 -3.34 8.48
N LYS A 42 -4.16 -3.36 9.73
CA LYS A 42 -2.94 -4.11 10.02
C LYS A 42 -3.12 -5.61 9.71
N MET A 43 -4.37 -6.10 9.76
CA MET A 43 -4.77 -7.44 9.30
C MET A 43 -4.60 -7.69 7.79
N SER A 44 -4.61 -6.65 6.94
CA SER A 44 -4.40 -6.75 5.50
C SER A 44 -2.97 -6.47 5.05
N TYR A 45 -2.07 -6.06 5.94
CA TYR A 45 -0.72 -5.65 5.55
C TYR A 45 0.01 -6.70 4.72
N LYS A 46 -0.04 -7.96 5.17
CA LYS A 46 0.56 -9.07 4.43
C LYS A 46 -0.04 -9.23 3.04
N TYR A 47 -1.37 -9.11 2.91
CA TYR A 47 -2.05 -9.19 1.62
C TYR A 47 -1.55 -8.09 0.67
N HIS A 48 -1.48 -6.84 1.14
CA HIS A 48 -1.03 -5.73 0.30
C HIS A 48 0.45 -5.83 -0.07
N HIS A 49 1.28 -6.21 0.89
CA HIS A 49 2.70 -6.49 0.66
C HIS A 49 2.89 -7.55 -0.44
N ASP A 50 2.24 -8.69 -0.30
CA ASP A 50 2.36 -9.80 -1.26
C ASP A 50 1.80 -9.41 -2.62
N ALA A 51 0.63 -8.77 -2.68
CA ALA A 51 0.04 -8.31 -3.93
C ALA A 51 0.95 -7.32 -4.68
N ILE A 52 1.61 -6.40 -3.98
CA ILE A 52 2.56 -5.44 -4.59
C ILE A 52 3.79 -6.16 -5.15
N LEU A 53 4.32 -7.14 -4.42
CA LEU A 53 5.51 -7.91 -4.85
C LEU A 53 5.21 -8.86 -6.01
N GLU A 54 4.16 -9.67 -5.90
CA GLU A 54 3.77 -10.66 -6.91
C GLU A 54 3.45 -10.02 -8.26
N ARG A 55 2.98 -8.76 -8.24
CA ARG A 55 2.65 -7.98 -9.43
C ARG A 55 3.80 -7.11 -9.93
N SER A 56 4.98 -7.21 -9.31
CA SER A 56 6.15 -6.38 -9.64
C SER A 56 5.84 -4.87 -9.64
N MET A 57 4.97 -4.44 -8.72
CA MET A 57 4.52 -3.05 -8.60
C MET A 57 5.52 -2.18 -7.82
N LEU A 58 6.42 -2.79 -7.05
CA LEU A 58 7.54 -2.10 -6.42
C LEU A 58 8.81 -2.35 -7.22
N ASN A 59 9.59 -1.29 -7.47
CA ASN A 59 10.93 -1.43 -8.01
C ASN A 59 11.78 -2.37 -7.14
N LYS A 60 12.70 -3.13 -7.75
CA LYS A 60 13.54 -4.11 -7.03
C LYS A 60 14.37 -3.49 -5.89
N SER A 61 14.73 -2.22 -6.03
CA SER A 61 15.44 -1.44 -5.01
C SER A 61 14.50 -0.47 -4.26
N GLY A 62 13.20 -0.67 -4.38
CA GLY A 62 12.18 0.18 -3.80
C GLY A 62 12.01 -0.05 -2.29
N LEU A 63 11.30 0.89 -1.66
CA LEU A 63 11.11 0.95 -0.21
C LEU A 63 9.65 0.69 0.17
N PHE A 64 9.44 -0.24 1.10
CA PHE A 64 8.19 -0.32 1.85
C PHE A 64 8.29 0.51 3.12
N ILE A 65 7.23 1.27 3.41
CA ILE A 65 7.02 1.94 4.69
C ILE A 65 5.66 1.47 5.19
N ALA A 66 5.61 0.83 6.36
CA ALA A 66 4.37 0.33 6.95
C ALA A 66 4.12 1.03 8.28
N ASP A 67 3.00 1.74 8.37
CA ASP A 67 2.67 2.57 9.53
C ASP A 67 2.09 1.73 10.69
N ASP A 68 2.26 2.20 11.93
CA ASP A 68 1.76 1.59 13.18
C ASP A 68 2.10 0.10 13.35
N THR A 69 3.28 -0.32 12.91
CA THR A 69 3.73 -1.72 13.06
C THR A 69 4.11 -2.07 14.51
N ALA A 70 4.38 -1.08 15.36
CA ALA A 70 4.74 -1.26 16.77
C ALA A 70 3.52 -1.19 17.73
N PHE A 71 2.44 -1.90 17.40
CA PHE A 71 1.13 -1.78 18.07
C PHE A 71 1.04 -2.33 19.52
N THR A 72 2.17 -2.51 20.21
CA THR A 72 2.22 -3.03 21.59
C THR A 72 3.23 -2.35 22.52
N SER A 73 3.98 -1.32 22.09
CA SER A 73 5.05 -0.73 22.93
C SER A 73 4.74 0.64 23.54
N VAL A 74 3.47 0.95 23.80
CA VAL A 74 3.10 2.00 24.78
C VAL A 74 2.27 1.38 25.90
N THR A 75 2.86 0.40 26.60
CA THR A 75 2.45 0.09 27.97
C THR A 75 3.11 1.12 28.88
N THR A 76 2.34 2.16 29.24
CA THR A 76 2.61 3.00 30.42
C THR A 76 2.72 2.18 31.68
#